data_AF-V4LDJ5-F1
#
_entry.id   AF-V4LDJ5-F1
#
_cell.length_a   1.000
_cell.length_b   1.000
_cell.length_c   1.000
_cell.angle_alpha   90.00
_cell.angle_beta   90.00
_cell.angle_gamma   90.00
#
_symmetry.space_group_name_H-M   'P 1'
#
loop_
_entity.id
_entity.type
_entity.pdbx_description
1 polymer ?
#
loop_
_entity_poly.entity_id
_entity_poly.type
_entity_poly.pdbx_seq_one_letter_code
_entity_poly.pdbx_strand_id
1 'polypeptide(L)'
;MKVFFDNCTAPVLATTLHGFISNWGHEAYHIRDIAGLSKGRSTPDVEWIDLLHRAPERWMFVSADFRILKNPAERAALRRAGLHGFIMARGFAKMPMQQRAAALILKWPEMLQVTEILAAPTIHEIPVRAGKKLSSLPL
;
A
#
# COMPACT_ATOMS: atom_id res chain seq x y z
N MET A 1 2.18 2.87 12.75
CA MET A 1 1.47 2.68 11.47
C MET A 1 2.09 1.49 10.77
N LYS A 2 1.27 0.54 10.30
CA LYS A 2 1.75 -0.63 9.55
C LYS A 2 1.40 -0.47 8.07
N VAL A 3 2.34 -0.82 7.20
CA VAL A 3 2.21 -0.69 5.74
C VAL A 3 2.26 -2.08 5.12
N PHE A 4 1.17 -2.48 4.46
CA PHE A 4 1.08 -3.74 3.74
C PHE A 4 1.43 -3.55 2.27
N PHE A 5 2.28 -4.41 1.72
CA PHE A 5 2.63 -4.48 0.30
C PHE A 5 2.09 -5.77 -0.29
N ASP A 6 1.23 -5.66 -1.29
CA ASP A 6 0.66 -6.83 -1.95
C ASP A 6 1.66 -7.53 -2.89
N ASN A 7 1.23 -8.63 -3.49
CA ASN A 7 2.07 -9.44 -4.39
C ASN A 7 2.38 -8.75 -5.74
N CYS A 8 1.73 -7.62 -6.04
CA CYS A 8 2.00 -6.83 -7.25
C CYS A 8 3.19 -5.87 -7.06
N THR A 9 3.75 -5.81 -5.85
CA THR A 9 4.97 -5.06 -5.56
C THR A 9 6.16 -6.00 -5.36
N ALA A 10 7.38 -5.48 -5.52
CA ALA A 10 8.58 -6.26 -5.23
C ALA A 10 8.86 -6.26 -3.73
N PRO A 11 9.21 -7.40 -3.09
CA PRO A 11 9.47 -7.47 -1.66
C PRO A 11 10.53 -6.49 -1.16
N VAL A 12 11.53 -6.19 -2.01
CA VAL A 12 12.58 -5.21 -1.71
C VAL A 12 12.02 -3.81 -1.42
N LEU A 13 10.86 -3.44 -1.98
CA LEU A 13 10.23 -2.15 -1.70
C LEU A 13 9.71 -2.08 -0.27
N ALA A 14 9.07 -3.15 0.21
CA ALA A 14 8.59 -3.24 1.59
C ALA A 14 9.76 -3.22 2.58
N THR A 15 10.81 -4.03 2.35
CA THR A 15 11.98 -4.08 3.24
C THR A 15 12.75 -2.76 3.24
N THR A 16 12.85 -2.09 2.08
CA THR A 16 13.52 -0.78 1.98
C THR A 16 12.72 0.28 2.72
N LEU A 17 11.40 0.34 2.53
CA LEU A 17 10.57 1.29 3.27
C LEU A 17 10.64 0.99 4.77
N HIS A 18 10.56 -0.27 5.19
CA HIS A 18 10.66 -0.67 6.60
C HIS A 18 11.95 -0.16 7.24
N GLY A 19 13.11 -0.42 6.61
CA GLY A 19 14.40 0.05 7.12
C GLY A 19 14.49 1.57 7.22
N PHE A 20 13.82 2.30 6.33
CA PHE A 20 13.71 3.76 6.43
C PHE A 20 12.82 4.16 7.61
N ILE A 21 11.59 3.61 7.71
CA ILE A 21 10.55 4.12 8.61
C ILE A 21 10.58 3.57 10.05
N SER A 22 11.35 2.50 10.30
CA SER A 22 11.37 1.80 11.59
C SER A 22 11.81 2.68 12.76
N ASN A 23 12.68 3.65 12.52
CA ASN A 23 13.15 4.61 13.53
C ASN A 23 12.04 5.50 14.10
N TRP A 24 10.88 5.56 13.44
CA TRP A 24 9.70 6.32 13.88
C TRP A 24 8.56 5.42 14.36
N GLY A 25 8.83 4.15 14.71
CA GLY A 25 7.82 3.22 15.21
C GLY A 25 6.78 2.82 14.15
N HIS A 26 7.21 2.79 12.88
CA HIS A 26 6.40 2.33 11.77
C HIS A 26 6.98 1.06 11.16
N GLU A 27 6.14 0.27 10.52
CA GLU A 27 6.54 -1.04 10.02
C GLU A 27 5.98 -1.24 8.61
N ALA A 28 6.73 -1.92 7.76
CA ALA A 28 6.30 -2.25 6.41
C ALA A 28 6.58 -3.71 6.11
N TYR A 29 5.61 -4.39 5.51
CA TYR A 29 5.65 -5.83 5.29
C TYR A 29 5.17 -6.14 3.88
N HIS A 30 5.87 -7.05 3.21
CA HIS A 30 5.36 -7.66 2.00
C HIS A 30 4.42 -8.81 2.38
N ILE A 31 3.41 -9.10 1.56
CA ILE A 31 2.41 -10.15 1.79
C ILE A 31 3.03 -11.52 2.11
N ARG A 32 4.22 -11.80 1.55
CA ARG A 32 4.97 -13.04 1.79
C ARG A 32 5.45 -13.20 3.25
N ASP A 33 5.56 -12.07 3.96
CA ASP A 33 6.11 -11.96 5.31
C ASP A 33 5.01 -11.72 6.36
N ILE A 34 3.72 -11.71 5.95
CA ILE A 34 2.57 -11.53 6.84
C ILE A 34 2.13 -12.88 7.41
N ALA A 35 2.20 -12.99 8.74
CA ALA A 35 1.62 -14.12 9.47
C ALA A 35 0.08 -14.13 9.34
N GLY A 36 -0.51 -15.33 9.27
CA GLY A 36 -1.97 -15.50 9.16
C GLY A 36 -2.51 -15.64 7.73
N LEU A 37 -1.68 -15.38 6.71
CA LEU A 37 -2.02 -15.65 5.31
C LEU A 37 -1.54 -17.04 4.88
N SER A 38 -2.45 -18.01 4.90
CA SER A 38 -2.16 -19.42 4.59
C SER A 38 -1.62 -19.66 3.19
N LYS A 39 -1.91 -18.77 2.23
CA LYS A 39 -1.51 -18.88 0.82
C LYS A 39 -0.31 -18.02 0.45
N GLY A 40 0.26 -17.28 1.41
CA GLY A 40 1.39 -16.38 1.18
C GLY A 40 1.16 -15.47 -0.03
N ARG A 41 2.02 -15.57 -1.05
CA ARG A 41 1.94 -14.78 -2.29
C ARG A 41 0.71 -15.04 -3.15
N SER A 42 0.03 -16.17 -2.96
CA SER A 42 -1.18 -16.56 -3.71
C SER A 42 -2.47 -16.19 -2.96
N THR A 43 -2.37 -15.42 -1.89
CA THR A 43 -3.53 -14.93 -1.13
C THR A 43 -4.38 -14.01 -2.00
N PRO A 44 -5.68 -14.28 -2.18
CA PRO A 44 -6.61 -13.40 -2.89
C PRO A 44 -6.78 -12.05 -2.20
N ASP A 45 -7.10 -11.01 -2.97
CA ASP A 45 -7.17 -9.66 -2.43
C ASP A 45 -8.18 -9.50 -1.29
N VAL A 46 -9.35 -10.09 -1.45
CA VAL A 46 -10.39 -10.09 -0.41
C VAL A 46 -9.95 -10.74 0.92
N GLU A 47 -9.01 -11.69 0.88
CA GLU A 47 -8.53 -12.42 2.07
C GLU A 47 -7.56 -11.54 2.88
N TRP A 48 -6.58 -10.90 2.23
CA TRP A 48 -5.70 -9.99 2.96
C TRP A 48 -6.42 -8.70 3.39
N ILE A 49 -7.38 -8.19 2.60
CA ILE A 49 -8.19 -7.03 3.00
C ILE A 49 -8.95 -7.32 4.31
N ASP A 50 -9.58 -8.49 4.42
CA ASP A 50 -10.29 -8.91 5.63
C ASP A 50 -9.33 -9.11 6.81
N LEU A 51 -8.13 -9.66 6.58
CA LEU A 51 -7.10 -9.76 7.62
C LEU A 51 -6.71 -8.38 8.17
N LEU A 52 -6.42 -7.41 7.30
CA LEU A 52 -6.05 -6.05 7.72
C LEU A 52 -7.19 -5.33 8.43
N HIS A 53 -8.44 -5.56 8.01
CA HIS A 53 -9.62 -4.99 8.65
C HIS A 53 -9.80 -5.48 10.09
N ARG A 54 -9.53 -6.77 10.35
CA ARG A 54 -9.68 -7.39 11.67
C ARG A 54 -8.49 -7.16 12.60
N ALA A 55 -7.36 -6.72 12.05
CA ALA A 55 -6.17 -6.48 12.83
C ALA A 55 -6.40 -5.31 13.82
N PRO A 56 -5.91 -5.42 15.06
CA PRO A 56 -6.05 -4.34 16.05
C PRO A 56 -5.21 -3.11 15.69
N GLU A 57 -4.17 -3.27 14.88
CA GLU A 57 -3.32 -2.17 14.45
C GLU A 57 -3.90 -1.40 13.28
N ARG A 58 -3.47 -0.14 13.13
CA ARG A 58 -3.83 0.68 11.98
C ARG A 58 -2.95 0.33 10.78
N TRP A 59 -3.59 -0.05 9.68
CA TRP A 59 -2.94 -0.43 8.43
C TRP A 59 -3.24 0.55 7.28
N MET A 60 -2.24 0.72 6.41
CA MET A 60 -2.41 1.20 5.04
C MET A 60 -1.85 0.14 4.08
N PHE A 61 -2.23 0.19 2.80
CA PHE A 61 -1.65 -0.70 1.79
C PHE A 61 -1.03 0.04 0.61
N VAL A 62 -0.02 -0.58 0.01
CA VAL A 62 0.63 -0.16 -1.23
C VAL A 62 0.51 -1.29 -2.26
N SER A 63 0.05 -0.94 -3.46
CA SER A 63 -0.12 -1.88 -4.57
C SER A 63 0.36 -1.27 -5.88
N ALA A 64 0.72 -2.11 -6.85
CA ALA A 64 0.93 -1.69 -8.25
C ALA A 64 -0.20 -2.14 -9.18
N ASP A 65 -1.29 -2.73 -8.65
CA ASP A 65 -2.44 -3.17 -9.44
C ASP A 65 -3.64 -2.22 -9.32
N PHE A 66 -4.04 -1.65 -10.44
CA PHE A 66 -5.24 -0.82 -10.53
C PHE A 66 -6.53 -1.65 -10.62
N ARG A 67 -6.45 -2.96 -10.86
CA ARG A 67 -7.61 -3.83 -10.99
C ARG A 67 -8.35 -4.01 -9.67
N ILE A 68 -7.64 -3.86 -8.54
CA ILE A 68 -8.23 -3.88 -7.19
C ILE A 68 -9.34 -2.83 -7.00
N LEU A 69 -9.26 -1.74 -7.76
CA LEU A 69 -10.26 -0.66 -7.77
C LEU A 69 -11.36 -0.86 -8.81
N LYS A 70 -11.32 -1.93 -9.60
CA LYS A 70 -12.29 -2.20 -10.67
C LYS A 70 -13.16 -3.41 -10.36
N ASN A 71 -12.63 -4.41 -9.67
CA ASN A 71 -13.40 -5.57 -9.27
C ASN A 71 -14.44 -5.19 -8.20
N PRO A 72 -15.75 -5.44 -8.43
CA PRO A 72 -16.80 -5.08 -7.48
C PRO A 72 -16.61 -5.69 -6.09
N ALA A 73 -16.14 -6.93 -6.00
CA ALA A 73 -15.96 -7.62 -4.72
C ALA A 73 -14.81 -7.01 -3.90
N GLU A 74 -13.68 -6.73 -4.55
CA GLU A 74 -12.51 -6.11 -3.93
C GLU A 74 -12.80 -4.67 -3.52
N ARG A 75 -13.49 -3.88 -4.37
CA ARG A 75 -13.95 -2.53 -4.00
C ARG A 75 -14.86 -2.55 -2.77
N ALA A 76 -15.83 -3.47 -2.73
CA ALA A 76 -16.72 -3.60 -1.59
C ALA A 76 -15.97 -4.04 -0.32
N ALA A 77 -14.93 -4.87 -0.45
CA ALA A 77 -14.06 -5.24 0.65
C ALA A 77 -13.25 -4.03 1.15
N LEU A 78 -12.57 -3.30 0.26
CA LEU A 78 -11.80 -2.09 0.60
C LEU A 78 -12.65 -1.01 1.29
N ARG A 79 -13.87 -0.78 0.79
CA ARG A 79 -14.81 0.18 1.40
C ARG A 79 -15.17 -0.20 2.82
N ARG A 80 -15.46 -1.49 3.07
CA ARG A 80 -15.80 -2.00 4.40
C ARG A 80 -14.61 -2.01 5.34
N ALA A 81 -13.42 -2.31 4.81
CA ALA A 81 -12.20 -2.41 5.59
C ALA A 81 -11.73 -1.07 6.18
N GLY A 82 -12.17 0.07 5.60
CA GLY A 82 -11.76 1.39 6.07
C GLY A 82 -10.27 1.64 5.89
N LEU A 83 -9.66 1.10 4.83
CA LEU A 83 -8.22 1.20 4.59
C LEU A 83 -7.87 2.47 3.80
N HIS A 84 -6.70 3.02 4.10
CA HIS A 84 -6.02 3.94 3.18
C HIS A 84 -5.16 3.12 2.21
N GLY A 85 -5.34 3.36 0.91
CA GLY A 85 -4.62 2.68 -0.15
C GLY A 85 -3.79 3.62 -0.99
N PHE A 86 -2.61 3.15 -1.38
CA PHE A 86 -1.69 3.88 -2.26
C PHE A 86 -1.31 3.03 -3.46
N ILE A 87 -1.75 3.45 -4.65
CA ILE A 87 -1.51 2.72 -5.89
C ILE A 87 -0.33 3.35 -6.63
N MET A 88 0.72 2.58 -6.88
CA MET A 88 1.87 3.01 -7.67
C MET A 88 1.43 3.23 -9.12
N ALA A 89 1.64 4.44 -9.65
CA ALA A 89 1.31 4.75 -11.04
C ALA A 89 1.95 3.75 -12.02
N ARG A 90 1.28 3.44 -13.12
CA ARG A 90 1.74 2.43 -14.11
C ARG A 90 3.17 2.66 -14.62
N GLY A 91 3.63 3.91 -14.65
CA GLY A 91 5.00 4.25 -15.07
C GLY A 91 6.10 3.70 -14.17
N PHE A 92 5.80 3.35 -12.91
CA PHE A 92 6.75 2.68 -12.02
C PHE A 92 7.29 1.38 -12.62
N ALA A 93 6.49 0.65 -13.39
CA ALA A 93 6.92 -0.59 -14.06
C ALA A 93 8.10 -0.39 -15.03
N LYS A 94 8.33 0.83 -15.52
CA LYS A 94 9.44 1.17 -16.41
C LYS A 94 10.67 1.73 -15.67
N MET A 95 10.53 2.06 -14.39
CA MET A 95 11.62 2.62 -13.60
C MET A 95 12.56 1.51 -13.12
N PRO A 96 13.88 1.78 -13.05
CA PRO A 96 14.81 0.95 -12.29
C PRO A 96 14.40 0.82 -10.81
N MET A 97 14.69 -0.32 -10.17
CA MET A 97 14.21 -0.64 -8.82
C MET A 97 14.59 0.42 -7.78
N GLN A 98 15.82 0.91 -7.81
CA GLN A 98 16.32 1.96 -6.93
C GLN A 98 15.53 3.26 -7.06
N GLN A 99 15.05 3.60 -8.27
CA GLN A 99 14.22 4.79 -8.46
C GLN A 99 12.81 4.57 -7.91
N ARG A 100 12.26 3.35 -8.02
CA ARG A 100 10.96 3.01 -7.40
C ARG A 100 11.03 3.14 -5.88
N ALA A 101 12.10 2.60 -5.28
CA ALA A 101 12.35 2.67 -3.84
C ALA A 101 12.55 4.12 -3.38
N ALA A 102 13.36 4.91 -4.08
CA ALA A 102 13.56 6.32 -3.78
C ALA A 102 12.25 7.11 -3.86
N ALA A 103 11.44 6.90 -4.90
CA ALA A 103 10.14 7.57 -5.05
C ALA A 103 9.17 7.20 -3.91
N LEU A 104 9.15 5.93 -3.49
CA LEU A 104 8.36 5.47 -2.35
C LEU A 104 8.79 6.14 -1.03
N ILE A 105 10.11 6.17 -0.76
CA ILE A 105 10.68 6.84 0.43
C ILE A 105 10.32 8.33 0.44
N LEU A 106 10.52 9.02 -0.69
CA LEU A 106 10.20 10.45 -0.81
C LEU A 106 8.71 10.75 -0.62
N LYS A 107 7.84 9.76 -0.85
CA LYS A 107 6.39 9.87 -0.69
C LYS A 107 5.86 9.47 0.67
N TRP A 108 6.69 8.82 1.49
CA TRP A 108 6.29 8.40 2.83
C TRP A 108 5.67 9.52 3.68
N PRO A 109 6.26 10.75 3.79
CA PRO A 109 5.66 11.80 4.62
C PRO A 109 4.26 12.21 4.17
N GLU A 110 4.03 12.27 2.84
CA GLU A 110 2.73 12.63 2.28
C GLU A 110 1.71 11.50 2.47
N MET A 111 2.12 10.23 2.36
CA MET A 111 1.26 9.06 2.64
C MET A 111 0.81 9.03 4.10
N LEU A 112 1.74 9.28 5.03
CA LEU A 112 1.45 9.34 6.46
C LEU A 112 0.49 10.50 6.77
N GLN A 113 0.79 11.70 6.26
CA GLN A 113 -0.05 12.88 6.45
C GLN A 113 -1.48 12.68 5.93
N VAL A 114 -1.64 12.10 4.72
CA VAL A 114 -2.96 11.77 4.16
C VAL A 114 -3.73 10.83 5.09
N THR A 115 -3.05 9.83 5.64
CA THR A 115 -3.64 8.86 6.56
C THR A 115 -4.04 9.53 7.88
N GLU A 116 -3.30 10.52 8.36
CA GLU A 116 -3.61 11.22 9.61
C GLU A 116 -4.78 12.21 9.49
N ILE A 117 -4.90 12.88 8.34
CA ILE A 117 -5.86 13.98 8.16
C ILE A 117 -7.20 13.50 7.60
N LEU A 118 -7.20 12.53 6.69
CA LEU A 118 -8.42 12.12 6.01
C LEU A 118 -9.15 11.00 6.75
N ALA A 119 -10.48 11.06 6.74
CA ALA A 119 -11.31 9.94 7.15
C ALA A 119 -11.19 8.79 6.13
N ALA A 120 -11.00 7.58 6.63
CA ALA A 120 -10.95 6.39 5.78
C ALA A 120 -12.36 5.97 5.31
N PRO A 121 -12.49 5.21 4.20
CA PRO A 121 -11.43 4.74 3.30
C PRO A 121 -11.07 5.78 2.23
N THR A 122 -9.80 5.85 1.86
CA THR A 122 -9.34 6.70 0.75
C THR A 122 -8.29 5.98 -0.08
N ILE A 123 -8.32 6.15 -1.40
CA ILE A 123 -7.29 5.62 -2.29
C ILE A 123 -6.59 6.76 -3.01
N HIS A 124 -5.26 6.72 -3.08
CA HIS A 124 -4.45 7.71 -3.75
C HIS A 124 -3.47 7.05 -4.73
N GLU A 125 -3.17 7.71 -5.84
CA GLU A 125 -2.09 7.32 -6.75
C GLU A 125 -0.77 7.95 -6.28
N ILE A 126 0.30 7.13 -6.23
CA ILE A 126 1.68 7.59 -6.09
C ILE A 126 2.22 7.91 -7.49
N PRO A 127 2.58 9.17 -7.79
CA PRO A 127 3.06 9.55 -9.12
C PRO A 127 4.54 9.20 -9.32
N VAL A 128 4.93 8.96 -10.58
CA VAL A 128 6.33 8.75 -10.98
C VAL A 128 7.18 10.02 -10.86
N ARG A 129 6.59 11.18 -11.20
CA ARG A 129 7.31 12.45 -11.22
C ARG A 129 7.59 12.92 -9.79
N ALA A 130 8.86 13.05 -9.45
CA ALA A 130 9.30 13.68 -8.20
C ALA A 130 8.64 15.07 -8.05
N GLY A 131 8.13 15.37 -6.85
CA GLY A 131 7.45 16.62 -6.52
C GLY A 131 5.97 16.71 -6.93
N LYS A 132 5.44 15.82 -7.79
CA LYS A 132 3.99 15.76 -8.04
C LYS A 132 3.29 15.20 -6.79
N LYS A 133 2.23 15.86 -6.30
CA LYS A 133 1.44 15.39 -5.15
C LYS A 133 0.67 14.10 -5.45
N LEU A 134 0.30 13.37 -4.39
CA LEU A 134 -0.64 12.28 -4.46
C LEU A 134 -1.97 12.77 -5.06
N SER A 135 -2.62 11.93 -5.86
CA SER A 135 -3.94 12.24 -6.43
C SER A 135 -4.97 11.22 -5.99
N SER A 136 -6.13 11.67 -5.52
CA SER A 136 -7.22 10.78 -5.12
C SER A 136 -7.70 9.92 -6.30
N LEU A 137 -7.95 8.65 -6.03
CA LEU A 137 -8.60 7.70 -6.94
C LEU A 137 -10.01 7.40 -6.43
N PRO A 138 -10.99 7.17 -7.33
CA PRO A 138 -12.32 6.77 -6.92
C PRO A 138 -12.29 5.36 -6.34
N LEU A 139 -12.82 5.20 -5.14
CA LEU A 139 -13.10 3.90 -4.51
C LEU A 139 -14.59 3.59 -4.60
#